data_AF-A0A9Q3F1W4-F1
#
_entry.id   AF-A0A9Q3F1W4-F1
#
_cell.length_a   1.000
_cell.length_b   1.000
_cell.length_c   1.000
_cell.angle_alpha   90.00
_cell.angle_beta   90.00
_cell.angle_gamma   90.00
#
_symmetry.space_group_name_H-M   'P 1'
#
loop_
_entity.id
_entity.type
_entity.pdbx_description
1 polymer ?
#
loop_
_entity_poly.entity_id
_entity_poly.type
_entity_poly.pdbx_seq_one_letter_code
_entity_poly.pdbx_strand_id
1 'polypeptide(L)'
;MEAQYNAAKYKSVLKKVRPVNEAMPQDLNPPLERPELSRDTYETSLSPKPPLFIETLKVTEERISMINFRPSGWLSEEETN
;
A
#
# COMPACT_ATOMS: atom_id res chain seq x y z
N MET A 1 0.02 42.30 -52.67
CA MET A 1 -0.39 41.63 -51.42
C MET A 1 0.54 42.15 -50.33
N GLU A 2 0.07 43.07 -49.50
CA GLU A 2 0.88 43.63 -48.40
C GLU A 2 0.91 42.64 -47.23
N ALA A 3 2.11 42.38 -46.70
CA ALA A 3 2.29 41.49 -45.56
C ALA A 3 1.92 42.23 -44.25
N GLN A 4 0.82 41.81 -43.63
CA GLN A 4 0.38 42.34 -42.35
C GLN A 4 1.31 41.84 -41.23
N TYR A 5 2.18 42.72 -40.73
CA TYR A 5 3.06 42.43 -39.59
C TYR A 5 2.24 42.49 -38.30
N ASN A 6 1.93 41.32 -37.73
CA ASN A 6 1.34 41.23 -36.39
C ASN A 6 2.40 41.64 -35.37
N ALA A 7 2.40 42.91 -34.96
CA ALA A 7 3.21 43.37 -33.84
C ALA A 7 2.93 42.48 -32.63
N ALA A 8 3.95 41.76 -32.15
CA ALA A 8 3.82 40.85 -31.03
C ALA A 8 3.35 41.63 -29.80
N LYS A 9 2.12 41.38 -29.36
CA LYS A 9 1.53 42.03 -28.17
C LYS A 9 2.50 41.86 -27.00
N TYR A 10 2.98 42.98 -26.46
CA TYR A 10 3.95 42.99 -25.37
C TYR A 10 3.33 42.28 -24.15
N LYS A 11 3.89 41.14 -23.74
CA LYS A 11 3.45 40.46 -22.50
C LYS A 11 3.83 41.34 -21.31
N SER A 12 2.89 41.55 -20.37
CA SER A 12 3.17 42.30 -19.14
C SER A 12 4.32 41.65 -18.36
N VAL A 13 5.12 42.45 -17.68
CA VAL A 13 6.30 41.98 -16.92
C VAL A 13 5.90 40.89 -15.93
N LEU A 14 4.75 41.04 -15.26
CA LEU A 14 4.19 40.03 -14.36
C LEU A 14 4.00 38.65 -15.00
N LYS A 15 3.64 38.59 -16.30
CA LYS A 15 3.52 37.33 -17.05
C LYS A 15 4.86 36.77 -17.54
N LYS A 16 5.94 37.54 -17.42
CA LYS A 16 7.32 37.12 -17.70
C LYS A 16 8.06 36.68 -16.43
N VAL A 17 7.50 36.97 -15.25
CA VAL A 17 8.04 36.48 -13.99
C VAL A 17 7.88 34.96 -14.00
N ARG A 18 9.02 34.27 -14.05
CA ARG A 18 9.05 32.81 -13.91
C ARG A 18 8.68 32.48 -12.47
N PRO A 19 7.85 31.47 -12.21
CA PRO A 19 7.65 30.96 -10.86
C PRO A 19 9.04 30.68 -10.26
N VAL A 20 9.29 31.22 -9.07
CA VAL A 20 10.47 30.86 -8.31
C VAL A 20 10.26 29.42 -7.86
N ASN A 21 11.28 28.58 -8.02
CA ASN A 21 11.24 27.21 -7.50
C ASN A 21 11.35 27.25 -5.97
N GLU A 22 10.26 27.59 -5.31
CA GLU A 22 10.14 27.54 -3.86
C GLU A 22 9.87 26.10 -3.42
N ALA A 23 10.50 25.69 -2.32
CA ALA A 23 10.24 24.37 -1.75
C ALA A 23 8.76 24.29 -1.34
N MET A 24 8.12 23.17 -1.63
CA MET A 24 6.74 22.94 -1.22
C MET A 24 6.64 23.07 0.31
N PRO A 25 5.75 23.93 0.84
CA PRO A 25 5.56 24.07 2.27
C PRO A 25 5.15 22.72 2.85
N GLN A 26 5.91 22.22 3.82
CA GLN A 26 5.70 20.89 4.41
C GLN A 26 4.38 20.82 5.20
N ASP A 27 3.88 21.97 5.66
CA ASP A 27 2.62 22.08 6.38
C ASP A 27 1.38 21.92 5.49
N LEU A 28 1.55 21.90 4.16
CA LEU A 28 0.44 21.71 3.22
C LEU A 28 -0.11 20.28 3.27
N ASN A 29 0.73 19.31 3.64
CA ASN A 29 0.37 17.90 3.67
C ASN A 29 1.01 17.24 4.89
N PRO A 30 0.47 17.47 6.10
CA PRO A 30 0.95 16.76 7.28
C PRO A 30 0.85 15.24 7.03
N PRO A 31 1.81 14.45 7.53
CA PRO A 31 1.73 13.01 7.39
C PRO A 31 0.40 12.50 7.95
N LEU A 32 -0.27 11.63 7.20
CA LEU A 32 -1.54 11.03 7.63
C LEU A 32 -1.32 10.36 9.00
N GLU A 33 -2.12 10.75 9.98
CA GLU A 33 -2.14 10.08 11.27
C GLU A 33 -2.53 8.62 11.06
N ARG A 34 -1.86 7.72 11.78
CA ARG A 34 -2.25 6.32 11.73
C ARG A 34 -3.63 6.19 12.37
N PRO A 35 -4.61 5.55 11.71
CA PRO A 35 -5.89 5.30 12.33
C PRO A 35 -5.69 4.44 13.59
N GLU A 36 -6.54 4.64 14.59
CA GLU A 36 -6.55 3.78 15.76
C GLU A 36 -6.78 2.33 15.34
N LEU A 37 -5.94 1.43 15.82
CA LEU A 37 -6.11 0.01 15.59
C LEU A 37 -7.27 -0.48 16.47
N SER A 38 -8.27 -1.11 15.85
CA SER A 38 -9.41 -1.67 16.58
C SER A 38 -9.05 -2.83 17.50
N ARG A 39 -7.86 -3.41 17.33
CA ARG A 39 -7.29 -4.49 18.13
C ARG A 39 -5.84 -4.20 18.47
N ASP A 40 -5.40 -4.66 19.62
CA ASP A 40 -3.98 -4.75 19.91
C ASP A 40 -3.34 -5.80 18.97
N THR A 41 -2.31 -5.41 18.23
CA THR A 41 -1.58 -6.29 17.32
C THR A 41 -0.65 -7.26 18.03
N TYR A 42 -0.31 -6.99 19.29
CA TYR A 42 0.58 -7.83 20.10
C TYR A 42 -0.19 -8.80 21.00
N GLU A 43 -1.49 -8.58 21.17
CA GLU A 43 -2.40 -9.47 21.87
C GLU A 43 -3.10 -10.41 20.87
N THR A 44 -2.36 -11.41 20.38
CA THR A 44 -2.99 -12.52 19.66
C THR A 44 -3.49 -13.54 20.66
N SER A 45 -4.80 -13.53 20.95
CA SER A 45 -5.44 -14.62 21.67
C SER A 45 -5.36 -15.89 20.82
N LEU A 46 -4.29 -16.65 20.97
CA LEU A 46 -4.14 -17.95 20.32
C LEU A 46 -5.23 -18.85 20.90
N SER A 47 -6.25 -19.14 20.09
CA SER A 47 -7.21 -20.19 20.43
C SER A 47 -6.41 -21.49 20.51
N PRO A 48 -6.42 -22.20 21.66
CA PRO A 48 -5.64 -23.42 21.83
C PRO A 48 -6.09 -24.52 20.87
N LYS A 49 -7.28 -24.40 20.28
CA LYS A 49 -7.76 -25.27 19.21
C LYS A 49 -8.00 -24.42 17.97
N PRO A 50 -7.31 -24.71 16.85
CA PRO A 50 -7.63 -24.06 15.60
C PRO A 50 -9.05 -24.44 15.16
N PRO A 51 -9.70 -23.61 14.34
CA PRO A 51 -10.95 -24.00 13.69
C PRO A 51 -10.72 -25.23 12.80
N LEU A 52 -11.74 -26.05 12.65
CA LEU A 52 -11.70 -27.18 11.72
C LEU A 52 -11.48 -26.68 10.29
N PHE A 53 -10.64 -27.40 9.54
CA PHE A 53 -10.43 -27.11 8.14
C PHE A 53 -11.71 -27.43 7.34
N ILE A 54 -12.09 -26.52 6.44
CA ILE A 54 -13.23 -26.69 5.53
C ILE A 54 -12.71 -26.39 4.12
N GLU A 55 -12.89 -27.35 3.22
CA GLU A 55 -12.50 -27.19 1.84
C GLU A 55 -13.25 -26.04 1.17
N THR A 56 -12.54 -25.28 0.34
CA THR A 56 -13.11 -24.23 -0.49
C THR A 56 -12.77 -24.47 -1.95
N LEU A 57 -13.47 -23.78 -2.86
CA LEU A 57 -13.19 -23.85 -4.30
C LEU A 57 -11.71 -23.64 -4.67
N LYS A 58 -10.97 -22.88 -3.87
CA LYS A 58 -9.55 -22.59 -4.08
C LYS A 58 -8.62 -23.40 -3.19
N VAL A 59 -9.09 -23.97 -2.09
CA VAL A 59 -8.25 -24.64 -1.09
C VAL A 59 -8.88 -25.98 -0.79
N THR A 60 -8.48 -27.00 -1.56
CA THR A 60 -8.88 -28.40 -1.40
C THR A 60 -7.79 -29.17 -0.65
N GLU A 61 -8.14 -30.29 -0.03
CA GLU A 61 -7.19 -31.17 0.67
C GLU A 61 -6.08 -31.66 -0.27
N GLU A 62 -6.44 -32.02 -1.51
CA GLU A 62 -5.48 -32.45 -2.54
C GLU A 62 -4.45 -31.37 -2.88
N ARG A 63 -4.89 -30.11 -2.92
CA ARG A 63 -3.97 -28.99 -3.18
C ARG A 63 -3.09 -28.71 -1.97
N ILE A 64 -3.63 -28.80 -0.76
CA ILE A 64 -2.84 -28.64 0.46
C ILE A 64 -1.81 -29.76 0.59
N SER A 65 -2.16 -31.01 0.31
CA SER A 65 -1.24 -32.14 0.39
C SER A 65 -0.09 -32.01 -0.60
N MET A 66 -0.36 -31.52 -1.82
CA MET A 66 0.66 -31.23 -2.82
C MET A 66 1.55 -30.03 -2.44
N ILE A 67 1.00 -29.02 -1.77
CA ILE A 67 1.72 -27.82 -1.33
C ILE A 67 2.43 -28.02 0.00
N ASN A 68 2.13 -29.07 0.76
CA ASN A 68 2.73 -29.30 2.08
C ASN A 68 4.21 -29.71 1.92
N PHE A 69 5.08 -28.70 1.86
CA PHE A 69 6.52 -28.80 1.71
C PHE A 69 7.24 -29.29 2.98
N ARG A 70 6.55 -29.87 3.98
CA ARG A 70 7.17 -30.08 5.29
C ARG A 70 8.20 -31.22 5.26
N PRO A 71 9.49 -30.93 5.53
CA PRO A 71 10.45 -31.96 5.90
C PRO A 71 10.00 -32.62 7.21
N SER A 72 10.37 -33.90 7.40
CA SER A 72 10.15 -34.57 8.68
C SER A 72 10.81 -33.78 9.82
N GLY A 73 10.07 -33.53 10.91
CA GLY A 73 10.56 -32.81 12.09
C GLY A 73 10.48 -31.28 12.02
N TRP A 74 9.81 -30.70 11.01
CA TRP A 74 9.63 -29.24 10.92
C TRP A 74 8.70 -28.64 11.98
N LEU A 75 7.81 -29.45 12.56
CA LEU A 75 6.97 -29.04 13.68
C LEU A 75 7.40 -29.72 14.97
N SER A 76 7.25 -29.00 16.07
CA SER A 76 7.27 -29.58 17.42
C SER A 76 6.00 -30.41 17.68
N GLU A 77 6.09 -31.31 18.66
CA GLU A 77 4.94 -32.14 19.11
C GLU A 77 3.77 -31.29 19.60
N GLU A 78 4.05 -30.08 20.10
CA GLU A 78 3.04 -29.13 20.57
C GLU A 78 2.25 -28.50 19.42
N GLU A 79 2.88 -28.31 18.25
CA GLU A 79 2.28 -27.67 17.06
C GLU A 79 1.51 -28.67 16.18
N THR A 80 1.60 -29.97 16.46
CA THR A 80 0.90 -31.03 15.72
C THR A 80 -0.45 -31.40 16.30
N ASN A 81 -0.82 -30.84 17.47
CA ASN A 81 -2.07 -31.12 18.18
C ASN A 81 -3.19 -30.12 17.87
#